data_AF-A0A5N6R9T1-F1
#
_entry.id   AF-A0A5N6R9T1-F1
#
_cell.length_a   1.000
_cell.length_b   1.000
_cell.length_c   1.000
_cell.angle_alpha   90.00
_cell.angle_beta   90.00
_cell.angle_gamma   90.00
#
_symmetry.space_group_name_H-M   'P 1'
#
loop_
_entity.id
_entity.type
_entity.pdbx_description
1 polymer ?
#
loop_
_entity_poly.entity_id
_entity_poly.type
_entity_poly.pdbx_seq_one_letter_code
_entity_poly.pdbx_strand_id
1 'polypeptide(L)'
;MRVIIVTGTREFVVEVSLQEPVLDIKRKIEQLFGVPVASQTLSVSGWELVDGLDMEDYPIVTEGTKIDLTIKSMLVSPPSNHCRRIQITVRFSGRQFNMEVDTAETVRSLKEKIHIVDGTPIKRMSLFCSGIELGEEFRNLTEYGVREFSEIIVFSKTMNRVRDEPSSRRLSLVVQTSSSLLNAASIPLEMKDSCTVNELRQLLLGGKILPMDDYLFIHKQRIMRDNCSLRWHGVEDGDPLYVFKGTISRSGN
;
A
#
# COMPACT_ATOMS: atom_id res chain seq x y z
N MET A 1 -36.67 -9.93 17.42
CA MET A 1 -37.60 -10.22 16.31
C MET A 1 -36.83 -10.82 15.14
N ARG A 2 -37.50 -11.54 14.24
CA ARG A 2 -36.89 -12.10 13.03
C ARG A 2 -37.22 -11.22 11.84
N VAL A 3 -36.23 -10.78 11.07
CA VAL A 3 -36.42 -10.02 9.82
C VAL A 3 -35.88 -10.81 8.65
N ILE A 4 -36.36 -10.53 7.44
CA ILE A 4 -35.96 -11.22 6.22
C ILE A 4 -35.09 -10.27 5.40
N ILE A 5 -33.80 -10.57 5.26
CA ILE A 5 -32.89 -9.83 4.39
C ILE A 5 -33.00 -10.37 2.96
N VAL A 6 -33.36 -9.50 2.02
CA VAL A 6 -33.53 -9.81 0.59
C VAL A 6 -32.34 -9.26 -0.18
N THR A 7 -31.57 -10.14 -0.83
CA THR A 7 -30.44 -9.77 -1.69
C THR A 7 -30.71 -10.24 -3.11
N GLY A 8 -31.28 -9.38 -3.95
CA GLY A 8 -31.62 -9.72 -5.33
C GLY A 8 -32.59 -10.91 -5.43
N THR A 9 -32.07 -12.13 -5.63
CA THR A 9 -32.86 -13.37 -5.75
C THR A 9 -32.80 -14.28 -4.52
N ARG A 10 -32.10 -13.89 -3.45
CA ARG A 10 -31.94 -14.70 -2.22
C ARG A 10 -32.60 -14.00 -1.03
N GLU A 11 -33.20 -14.77 -0.14
CA GLU A 11 -33.81 -14.31 1.10
C GLU A 11 -33.20 -15.05 2.29
N PHE A 12 -32.92 -14.34 3.38
CA PHE A 12 -32.30 -14.91 4.58
C PHE A 12 -32.96 -14.38 5.83
N VAL A 13 -33.11 -15.21 6.85
CA VAL A 13 -33.70 -14.81 8.13
C VAL A 13 -32.57 -14.38 9.07
N VAL A 14 -32.66 -13.15 9.59
CA VAL A 14 -31.72 -12.60 10.58
C VAL A 14 -32.48 -12.25 11.86
N GLU A 15 -31.91 -12.65 12.99
CA GLU A 15 -32.43 -12.27 14.31
C GLU A 15 -31.86 -10.91 14.73
N VAL A 16 -32.77 -9.96 14.97
CA VAL A 16 -32.46 -8.58 15.35
C VAL A 16 -33.23 -8.18 16.61
N SER A 17 -32.61 -7.40 17.48
CA SER A 17 -33.29 -6.82 18.65
C SER A 17 -33.95 -5.48 18.29
N LEU A 18 -34.96 -5.05 19.05
CA LEU A 18 -35.63 -3.76 18.81
C LEU A 18 -34.66 -2.57 18.99
N GLN A 19 -33.82 -2.65 20.01
CA GLN A 19 -32.77 -1.68 20.34
C GLN A 19 -31.46 -1.90 19.56
N GLU A 20 -31.47 -2.74 18.52
CA GLU A 20 -30.26 -3.04 17.76
C GLU A 20 -30.05 -1.98 16.68
N PRO A 21 -28.92 -1.26 16.67
CA PRO A 21 -28.66 -0.25 15.65
C PRO A 21 -28.49 -0.91 14.29
N VAL A 22 -28.92 -0.20 13.24
CA VAL A 22 -28.80 -0.65 11.85
C VAL A 22 -27.36 -1.02 11.49
N LEU A 23 -26.37 -0.32 12.06
CA LEU A 23 -24.96 -0.64 11.87
C LEU A 23 -24.58 -2.06 12.34
N ASP A 24 -25.11 -2.52 13.48
CA ASP A 24 -24.80 -3.85 14.00
C ASP A 24 -25.51 -4.96 13.20
N ILE A 25 -26.69 -4.67 12.66
CA ILE A 25 -27.37 -5.55 11.69
C ILE A 25 -26.52 -5.69 10.42
N LYS A 26 -25.95 -4.59 9.92
CA LYS A 26 -25.01 -4.65 8.79
C LYS A 26 -23.74 -5.46 9.12
N ARG A 27 -23.22 -5.37 10.34
CA ARG A 27 -22.09 -6.21 10.78
C ARG A 27 -22.46 -7.69 10.84
N LYS A 28 -23.66 -8.04 11.31
CA LYS A 28 -24.16 -9.42 11.25
C LYS A 28 -24.22 -9.91 9.81
N ILE A 29 -24.71 -9.09 8.89
CA ILE A 29 -24.73 -9.39 7.46
C ILE A 29 -23.30 -9.53 6.90
N GLU A 30 -22.34 -8.70 7.32
CA GLU A 30 -20.93 -8.83 6.94
C GLU A 30 -20.34 -10.18 7.40
N GLN A 31 -20.64 -10.61 8.62
CA GLN A 31 -20.18 -11.90 9.14
C GLN A 31 -20.83 -13.09 8.44
N LEU A 32 -22.10 -12.98 8.05
CA LEU A 32 -22.85 -14.06 7.39
C LEU A 32 -22.56 -14.16 5.89
N PHE A 33 -22.36 -13.03 5.21
CA PHE A 33 -22.29 -12.95 3.76
C PHE A 33 -20.96 -12.44 3.21
N GLY A 34 -20.04 -11.99 4.07
CA GLY A 34 -18.74 -11.45 3.67
C GLY A 34 -18.82 -10.11 2.94
N VAL A 35 -19.97 -9.43 2.99
CA VAL A 35 -20.17 -8.12 2.33
C VAL A 35 -19.73 -7.03 3.29
N PRO A 36 -18.76 -6.17 2.94
CA PRO A 36 -18.30 -5.10 3.82
C PRO A 36 -19.44 -4.17 4.24
N VAL A 37 -19.53 -3.79 5.51
CA VAL A 37 -20.58 -2.88 6.03
C VAL A 37 -20.70 -1.61 5.18
N ALA A 38 -19.58 -1.03 4.75
CA ALA A 38 -19.53 0.17 3.92
C ALA A 38 -20.19 0.00 2.54
N SER A 39 -20.32 -1.24 2.05
CA SER A 39 -20.96 -1.57 0.79
C SER A 39 -22.44 -1.91 0.95
N GLN A 40 -22.93 -2.06 2.18
CA GLN A 40 -24.31 -2.45 2.46
C GLN A 40 -25.23 -1.24 2.59
N THR A 41 -26.33 -1.26 1.84
CA THR A 41 -27.46 -0.35 2.01
C THR A 41 -28.69 -1.19 2.32
N LEU A 42 -29.26 -1.02 3.50
CA LEU A 42 -30.50 -1.67 3.89
C LEU A 42 -31.66 -0.72 3.61
N SER A 43 -32.72 -1.20 2.99
CA SER A 43 -33.93 -0.41 2.76
C SER A 43 -35.21 -1.22 2.97
N VAL A 44 -36.29 -0.55 3.34
CA VAL A 44 -37.61 -1.17 3.54
C VAL A 44 -38.63 -0.37 2.75
N SER A 45 -39.32 -1.02 1.82
CA SER A 45 -40.28 -0.35 0.91
C SER A 45 -39.69 0.88 0.20
N GLY A 46 -38.38 0.84 -0.12
CA GLY A 46 -37.65 1.93 -0.75
C GLY A 46 -37.06 2.98 0.20
N TRP A 47 -37.29 2.88 1.51
CA TRP A 47 -36.71 3.77 2.51
C TRP A 47 -35.40 3.22 3.05
N GLU A 48 -34.28 3.92 2.84
CA GLU A 48 -32.97 3.50 3.35
C GLU A 48 -32.93 3.62 4.90
N LEU A 49 -32.46 2.55 5.54
CA LEU A 49 -32.21 2.51 6.98
C LEU A 49 -30.85 3.17 7.28
N VAL A 50 -30.82 4.00 8.31
CA VAL A 50 -29.67 4.83 8.69
C VAL A 50 -28.89 4.16 9.81
N ASP A 51 -27.57 4.06 9.67
CA ASP A 51 -26.68 3.33 10.58
C ASP A 51 -26.75 3.74 12.06
N GLY A 52 -27.14 4.98 12.34
CA GLY A 52 -27.24 5.54 13.70
C GLY A 52 -28.61 5.41 14.35
N LEU A 53 -29.58 4.80 13.68
CA LEU A 53 -30.93 4.55 14.20
C LEU A 53 -31.11 3.05 14.51
N ASP A 54 -32.03 2.72 15.41
CA ASP A 54 -32.37 1.34 15.77
C ASP A 54 -33.69 0.88 15.14
N MET A 55 -34.18 -0.32 15.48
CA MET A 55 -35.43 -0.82 14.92
C MET A 55 -36.68 -0.17 15.56
N GLU A 56 -36.59 0.42 16.75
CA GLU A 56 -37.70 1.18 17.35
C GLU A 56 -37.97 2.48 16.61
N ASP A 57 -36.92 3.10 16.07
CA ASP A 57 -37.01 4.28 15.20
C ASP A 57 -37.72 3.98 13.86
N TYR A 58 -37.89 2.71 13.50
CA TYR A 58 -38.57 2.27 12.27
C TYR A 58 -39.80 1.40 12.55
N PRO A 59 -40.97 1.99 12.86
CA PRO A 59 -42.21 1.26 13.14
C PRO A 59 -42.71 0.36 11.99
N ILE A 60 -42.18 0.56 10.78
CA ILE A 60 -42.43 -0.26 9.59
C ILE A 60 -41.72 -1.61 9.64
N VAL A 61 -40.69 -1.76 10.47
CA VAL A 61 -39.91 -2.99 10.65
C VAL A 61 -40.50 -3.79 11.80
N THR A 62 -41.16 -4.90 11.47
CA THR A 62 -41.79 -5.82 12.42
C THR A 62 -41.30 -7.26 12.16
N GLU A 63 -41.76 -8.23 12.95
CA GLU A 63 -41.38 -9.62 12.73
C GLU A 63 -41.85 -10.10 11.34
N GLY A 64 -40.90 -10.60 10.54
CA GLY A 64 -41.11 -11.06 9.17
C GLY A 64 -41.00 -9.95 8.12
N THR A 65 -40.75 -8.69 8.49
CA THR A 65 -40.55 -7.61 7.51
C THR A 65 -39.36 -7.93 6.60
N LYS A 66 -39.56 -7.72 5.30
CA LYS A 66 -38.51 -7.83 4.28
C LYS A 66 -37.70 -6.54 4.22
N ILE A 67 -36.39 -6.67 4.38
CA ILE A 67 -35.40 -5.59 4.27
C ILE A 67 -34.56 -5.89 3.03
N ASP A 68 -34.61 -5.00 2.05
CA ASP A 68 -33.81 -5.09 0.84
C ASP A 68 -32.36 -4.69 1.15
N LEU A 69 -31.42 -5.62 0.96
CA LEU A 69 -29.99 -5.34 0.99
C LEU A 69 -29.52 -5.02 -0.44
N THR A 70 -29.32 -3.73 -0.68
CA THR A 70 -28.65 -3.22 -1.87
C THR A 70 -27.16 -3.12 -1.61
N ILE A 71 -26.36 -3.85 -2.37
CA ILE A 71 -24.91 -3.74 -2.31
C ILE A 71 -24.50 -2.59 -3.23
N LYS A 72 -24.12 -1.44 -2.65
CA LYS A 72 -23.54 -0.32 -3.40
C LYS A 72 -22.14 -0.77 -3.84
N SER A 73 -22.11 -1.29 -5.05
CA SER A 73 -20.97 -1.87 -5.72
C SER A 73 -19.79 -0.90 -5.82
N MET A 74 -18.85 -1.02 -4.88
CA MET A 74 -17.46 -1.29 -5.22
C MET A 74 -17.36 -2.83 -5.36
N LEU A 75 -17.66 -3.31 -6.57
CA LEU A 75 -17.88 -4.70 -7.00
C LEU A 75 -17.16 -5.78 -6.16
N VAL A 76 -17.94 -6.54 -5.38
CA VAL A 76 -17.61 -7.91 -4.97
C VAL A 76 -18.87 -8.76 -5.19
N SER A 77 -18.87 -9.53 -6.26
CA SER A 77 -19.94 -10.46 -6.63
C SER A 77 -19.97 -11.65 -5.65
N PRO A 78 -21.14 -12.20 -5.30
CA PRO A 78 -21.23 -13.36 -4.41
C PRO A 78 -20.67 -14.62 -5.06
N PRO A 79 -20.11 -15.58 -4.29
CA PRO A 79 -19.65 -16.85 -4.84
C PRO A 79 -20.88 -17.62 -5.35
N SER A 80 -20.93 -17.86 -6.65
CA SER A 80 -21.85 -18.83 -7.24
C SER A 80 -21.33 -20.22 -6.92
N ASN A 81 -22.23 -21.13 -6.52
CA ASN A 81 -21.96 -22.44 -5.94
C ASN A 81 -21.37 -23.49 -6.90
N HIS A 82 -20.51 -23.06 -7.83
CA HIS A 82 -19.64 -23.93 -8.63
C HIS A 82 -18.21 -23.35 -8.68
N CYS A 83 -17.69 -22.89 -7.53
CA CYS A 83 -16.28 -22.54 -7.41
C CYS A 83 -15.45 -23.83 -7.32
N ARG A 84 -14.96 -24.31 -8.47
CA ARG A 84 -13.84 -25.24 -8.46
C ARG A 84 -12.62 -24.43 -8.04
N ARG A 85 -12.16 -24.65 -6.82
CA ARG A 85 -10.92 -24.04 -6.34
C ARG A 85 -9.78 -24.62 -7.16
N ILE A 86 -9.05 -23.75 -7.84
CA ILE A 86 -7.90 -24.11 -8.67
C ILE A 86 -6.64 -23.59 -8.00
N GLN A 87 -5.58 -24.39 -8.04
CA GLN A 87 -4.27 -23.94 -7.60
C GLN A 87 -3.59 -23.24 -8.77
N ILE A 88 -3.05 -22.04 -8.54
CA ILE A 88 -2.27 -21.29 -9.53
C ILE A 88 -0.88 -20.98 -8.98
N THR A 89 0.07 -20.78 -9.88
CA THR A 89 1.44 -20.38 -9.54
C THR A 89 1.58 -18.89 -9.79
N VAL A 90 1.94 -18.12 -8.77
CA VAL A 90 2.18 -16.69 -8.89
C VAL A 90 3.67 -16.43 -8.88
N ARG A 91 4.18 -15.89 -9.98
CA ARG A 91 5.60 -15.63 -10.22
C ARG A 91 5.89 -14.13 -10.21
N PHE A 92 6.88 -13.74 -9.41
CA PHE A 92 7.50 -12.43 -9.41
C PHE A 92 8.94 -12.54 -9.95
N SER A 93 9.62 -11.40 -10.14
CA SER A 93 11.05 -11.36 -10.47
C SER A 93 11.89 -12.01 -9.35
N GLY A 94 12.26 -13.28 -9.52
CA GLY A 94 13.15 -14.02 -8.61
C GLY A 94 12.45 -14.78 -7.47
N ARG A 95 11.11 -14.79 -7.40
CA ARG A 95 10.35 -15.56 -6.41
C ARG A 95 9.03 -16.05 -7.00
N GLN A 96 8.54 -17.20 -6.53
CA GLN A 96 7.22 -17.70 -6.90
C GLN A 96 6.59 -18.44 -5.72
N PHE A 97 5.27 -18.44 -5.66
CA PHE A 97 4.50 -19.22 -4.69
C PHE A 97 3.20 -19.70 -5.31
N ASN A 98 2.63 -20.76 -4.73
CA ASN A 98 1.34 -21.27 -5.15
C ASN A 98 0.25 -20.65 -4.29
N MET A 99 -0.91 -20.37 -4.88
CA MET A 99 -2.10 -20.01 -4.13
C MET A 99 -3.35 -20.68 -4.69
N GLU A 100 -4.36 -20.82 -3.86
CA GLU A 100 -5.67 -21.30 -4.28
C GLU A 100 -6.59 -20.14 -4.63
N VAL A 101 -7.17 -20.18 -5.82
CA VAL A 101 -8.13 -19.19 -6.33
C VAL A 101 -9.38 -19.88 -6.84
N ASP A 102 -10.51 -19.20 -6.76
CA ASP A 102 -11.73 -19.73 -7.36
C ASP A 102 -11.80 -19.34 -8.84
N THR A 103 -12.34 -20.23 -9.66
CA THR A 103 -12.55 -19.98 -11.11
C THR A 103 -13.47 -18.78 -11.41
N ALA A 104 -14.28 -18.39 -10.44
CA ALA A 104 -15.18 -17.23 -10.50
C ALA A 104 -14.57 -15.97 -9.86
N GLU A 105 -13.32 -16.02 -9.38
CA GLU A 105 -12.67 -14.80 -8.89
C GLU A 105 -12.38 -13.84 -10.03
N THR A 106 -12.45 -12.55 -9.71
CA THR A 106 -12.07 -11.46 -10.61
C THR A 106 -10.58 -11.16 -10.49
N VAL A 107 -10.05 -10.46 -11.49
CA VAL A 107 -8.66 -9.95 -11.47
C VAL A 107 -8.39 -9.12 -10.20
N ARG A 108 -9.35 -8.31 -9.75
CA ARG A 108 -9.23 -7.52 -8.51
C ARG A 108 -9.07 -8.41 -7.28
N SER A 109 -9.91 -9.43 -7.14
CA SER A 109 -9.83 -10.37 -6.00
C SER A 109 -8.48 -11.08 -5.97
N LEU A 110 -7.96 -11.49 -7.14
CA LEU A 110 -6.63 -12.06 -7.25
C LEU A 110 -5.53 -11.09 -6.79
N LYS A 111 -5.59 -9.81 -7.19
CA LYS A 111 -4.63 -8.79 -6.72
C LYS A 111 -4.69 -8.58 -5.21
N GLU A 112 -5.90 -8.59 -4.62
CA GLU A 112 -6.09 -8.48 -3.17
C GLU A 112 -5.47 -9.68 -2.43
N LYS A 113 -5.68 -10.90 -2.92
CA LYS A 113 -5.05 -12.11 -2.36
C LYS A 113 -3.53 -12.06 -2.44
N ILE A 114 -2.99 -11.66 -3.60
CA ILE A 114 -1.54 -11.46 -3.76
C ILE A 114 -1.04 -10.39 -2.77
N HIS A 115 -1.77 -9.30 -2.57
CA HIS A 115 -1.41 -8.25 -1.63
C HIS A 115 -1.32 -8.76 -0.18
N ILE A 116 -2.26 -9.60 0.24
CA ILE A 116 -2.27 -10.19 1.59
C ILE A 116 -1.08 -11.14 1.79
N VAL A 117 -0.79 -11.99 0.82
CA VAL A 117 0.27 -13.02 0.94
C VAL A 117 1.67 -12.40 0.82
N ASP A 118 1.83 -11.46 -0.10
CA ASP A 118 3.15 -10.97 -0.51
C ASP A 118 3.44 -9.53 -0.04
N GLY A 119 2.42 -8.77 0.39
CA GLY A 119 2.53 -7.38 0.81
C GLY A 119 2.68 -6.37 -0.33
N THR A 120 2.71 -6.82 -1.59
CA THR A 120 2.82 -5.91 -2.76
C THR A 120 1.54 -5.06 -2.86
N PRO A 121 1.60 -3.73 -3.09
CA PRO A 121 0.40 -2.90 -3.23
C PRO A 121 -0.38 -3.19 -4.53
N ILE A 122 -1.70 -3.35 -4.45
CA ILE A 122 -2.62 -3.64 -5.58
C ILE A 122 -2.42 -2.68 -6.76
N LYS A 123 -2.32 -1.37 -6.47
CA LYS A 123 -2.12 -0.31 -7.49
C LYS A 123 -0.82 -0.46 -8.29
N ARG A 124 0.15 -1.21 -7.77
CA ARG A 124 1.46 -1.45 -8.40
C ARG A 124 1.53 -2.80 -9.11
N MET A 125 0.49 -3.63 -9.01
CA MET A 125 0.46 -4.94 -9.66
C MET A 125 -0.10 -4.83 -11.07
N SER A 126 0.73 -5.21 -12.05
CA SER A 126 0.25 -5.68 -13.35
C SER A 126 0.37 -7.21 -13.37
N LEU A 127 -0.77 -7.87 -13.57
CA LEU A 127 -0.83 -9.33 -13.64
C LEU A 127 -0.89 -9.76 -15.11
N PHE A 128 -0.15 -10.79 -15.47
CA PHE A 128 -0.14 -11.34 -16.81
C PHE A 128 -0.36 -12.86 -16.77
N CYS A 129 -1.19 -13.36 -17.68
CA CYS A 129 -1.42 -14.79 -17.86
C CYS A 129 -1.21 -15.13 -19.34
N SER A 130 -0.34 -16.11 -19.64
CA SER A 130 -0.06 -16.56 -21.02
C SER A 130 0.29 -15.41 -21.99
N GLY A 131 0.94 -14.35 -21.50
CA GLY A 131 1.30 -13.16 -22.28
C GLY A 131 0.19 -12.09 -22.41
N ILE A 132 -0.99 -12.31 -21.84
CA ILE A 132 -2.10 -11.36 -21.84
C ILE A 132 -2.09 -10.59 -20.51
N GLU A 133 -2.14 -9.25 -20.57
CA GLU A 133 -2.32 -8.41 -19.39
C GLU A 133 -3.77 -8.52 -18.87
N LEU A 134 -3.91 -8.86 -17.59
CA LEU A 134 -5.18 -8.87 -16.87
C LEU A 134 -5.54 -7.43 -16.49
N GLY A 135 -5.95 -6.65 -17.49
CA GLY A 135 -6.23 -5.21 -17.36
C GLY A 135 -7.62 -4.88 -16.79
N GLU A 136 -8.60 -5.78 -16.96
CA GLU A 136 -9.97 -5.53 -16.52
C GLU A 136 -10.20 -6.08 -15.11
N GLU A 137 -10.29 -5.18 -14.12
CA GLU A 137 -10.35 -5.54 -12.70
C GLU A 137 -11.55 -6.41 -12.32
N PHE A 138 -12.66 -6.28 -13.05
CA PHE A 138 -13.92 -6.95 -12.76
C PHE A 138 -14.19 -8.18 -13.61
N ARG A 139 -13.24 -8.52 -14.49
CA ARG A 139 -13.36 -9.68 -15.37
C ARG A 139 -12.87 -10.93 -14.66
N ASN A 140 -13.51 -12.06 -14.95
CA ASN A 140 -13.18 -13.33 -14.31
C ASN A 140 -11.83 -13.88 -14.81
N LEU A 141 -11.11 -14.57 -13.94
CA LEU A 141 -9.82 -15.21 -14.31
C LEU A 141 -9.98 -16.23 -15.44
N THR A 142 -11.08 -16.99 -15.44
CA THR A 142 -11.38 -18.00 -16.47
C THR A 142 -11.51 -17.41 -17.87
N GLU A 143 -11.99 -16.18 -18.00
CA GLU A 143 -12.14 -15.49 -19.29
C GLU A 143 -10.78 -15.12 -19.91
N TYR A 144 -9.76 -14.98 -19.07
CA TYR A 144 -8.37 -14.80 -19.50
C TYR A 144 -7.61 -16.12 -19.71
N GLY A 145 -8.31 -17.25 -19.60
CA GLY A 145 -7.73 -18.57 -19.77
C GLY A 145 -6.96 -19.06 -18.54
N VAL A 146 -7.17 -18.46 -17.36
CA VAL A 146 -6.59 -18.96 -16.11
C VAL A 146 -7.27 -20.26 -15.71
N ARG A 147 -6.47 -21.30 -15.48
CA ARG A 147 -6.86 -22.67 -15.14
C ARG A 147 -5.99 -23.21 -14.00
N GLU A 148 -6.27 -24.44 -13.57
CA GLU A 148 -5.42 -25.17 -12.64
C GLU A 148 -3.97 -25.24 -13.15
N PHE A 149 -3.03 -24.97 -12.25
CA PHE A 149 -1.59 -24.85 -12.48
C PHE A 149 -1.16 -23.75 -13.45
N SER A 150 -2.03 -22.78 -13.73
CA SER A 150 -1.64 -21.63 -14.57
C SER A 150 -0.63 -20.74 -13.86
N GLU A 151 0.31 -20.19 -14.64
CA GLU A 151 1.30 -19.24 -14.15
C GLU A 151 0.81 -17.81 -14.35
N ILE A 152 0.62 -17.08 -13.25
CA ILE A 152 0.36 -15.65 -13.24
C ILE A 152 1.68 -14.93 -12.98
N ILE A 153 2.13 -14.16 -13.95
CA ILE A 153 3.32 -13.32 -13.81
C ILE A 153 2.89 -11.97 -13.22
N VAL A 154 3.40 -11.66 -12.05
CA VAL A 154 3.19 -10.39 -11.38
C VAL A 154 4.39 -9.49 -11.68
N PHE A 155 4.16 -8.50 -12.53
CA PHE A 155 5.03 -7.35 -12.58
C PHE A 155 4.54 -6.38 -11.52
N SER A 156 5.26 -6.33 -10.41
CA SER A 156 5.22 -5.10 -9.62
C SER A 156 5.83 -4.04 -10.51
N LYS A 157 5.04 -3.09 -11.00
CA LYS A 157 5.57 -1.81 -11.47
C LYS A 157 6.35 -1.28 -10.29
N THR A 158 7.65 -1.50 -10.31
CA THR A 158 8.58 -0.79 -9.46
C THR A 158 8.28 0.66 -9.81
N MET A 159 7.58 1.31 -8.91
CA MET A 159 8.23 2.47 -8.36
C MET A 159 9.66 2.00 -8.04
N ASN A 160 10.61 2.30 -8.96
CA ASN A 160 11.71 3.16 -8.53
C ASN A 160 11.11 4.04 -7.46
N ARG A 161 11.65 4.05 -6.25
CA ARG A 161 11.16 4.95 -5.21
C ARG A 161 11.33 6.41 -5.66
N VAL A 162 10.60 6.86 -6.68
CA VAL A 162 9.81 8.06 -6.61
C VAL A 162 8.77 7.78 -5.53
N ARG A 163 9.22 7.70 -4.26
CA ARG A 163 8.61 8.52 -3.21
C ARG A 163 8.18 9.77 -3.95
N ASP A 164 6.91 10.20 -3.86
CA ASP A 164 6.55 11.58 -4.19
C ASP A 164 7.78 12.42 -3.96
N GLU A 165 8.45 12.86 -5.03
CA GLU A 165 9.66 13.61 -4.84
C GLU A 165 9.07 14.91 -4.30
N PRO A 166 9.17 15.23 -3.00
CA PRO A 166 8.95 16.62 -2.65
C PRO A 166 9.96 17.34 -3.54
N SER A 167 9.49 18.31 -4.32
CA SER A 167 10.31 19.10 -5.23
C SER A 167 11.70 19.25 -4.63
N SER A 168 12.71 18.55 -5.20
CA SER A 168 14.04 18.51 -4.59
C SER A 168 14.48 19.93 -4.32
N ARG A 169 14.61 20.28 -3.05
CA ARG A 169 14.95 21.64 -2.67
C ARG A 169 16.45 21.75 -2.86
N ARG A 170 16.88 22.78 -3.61
CA ARG A 170 18.29 23.14 -3.68
C ARG A 170 18.65 23.73 -2.32
N LEU A 171 19.62 23.13 -1.67
CA LEU A 171 20.19 23.58 -0.41
C LEU A 171 21.49 24.31 -0.71
N SER A 172 21.64 25.51 -0.16
CA SER A 172 22.92 26.18 -0.01
C SER A 172 23.56 25.67 1.29
N LEU A 173 24.69 24.98 1.18
CA LEU A 173 25.39 24.33 2.29
C LEU A 173 26.74 25.00 2.48
N VAL A 174 27.23 25.03 3.73
CA VAL A 174 28.59 25.50 4.02
C VAL A 174 29.39 24.35 4.59
N VAL A 175 30.35 23.84 3.80
CA VAL A 175 31.25 22.77 4.21
C VAL A 175 32.42 23.38 4.96
N GLN A 176 32.44 23.20 6.28
CA GLN A 176 33.51 23.65 7.16
C GLN A 176 34.52 22.54 7.34
N THR A 177 35.75 22.81 6.94
CA THR A 177 36.85 21.88 7.10
C THR A 177 37.50 22.07 8.48
N SER A 178 38.15 21.04 9.02
CA SER A 178 38.91 21.16 10.28
C SER A 178 40.17 22.02 10.12
N SER A 179 40.77 22.56 11.17
CA SER A 179 42.04 23.31 11.07
C SER A 179 43.18 22.50 10.44
N SER A 180 43.16 21.16 10.61
CA SER A 180 44.12 20.23 10.00
C SER A 180 43.82 19.90 8.53
N LEU A 181 42.64 20.27 8.03
CA LEU A 181 42.19 20.05 6.66
C LEU A 181 41.87 21.42 6.04
N LEU A 182 42.72 21.96 5.16
CA LEU A 182 42.48 23.28 4.54
C LEU A 182 42.30 24.45 5.52
N ASN A 183 42.94 24.41 6.70
CA ASN A 183 43.02 25.53 7.66
C ASN A 183 41.66 26.15 8.05
N ALA A 184 40.66 25.31 8.33
CA ALA A 184 39.31 25.75 8.69
C ALA A 184 38.56 26.54 7.58
N ALA A 185 38.88 26.27 6.31
CA ALA A 185 38.16 26.83 5.18
C ALA A 185 36.67 26.46 5.24
N SER A 186 35.83 27.46 4.92
CA SER A 186 34.39 27.30 4.73
C SER A 186 34.08 27.36 3.24
N ILE A 187 33.60 26.25 2.69
CA ILE A 187 33.35 26.09 1.25
C ILE A 187 31.83 26.12 1.02
N PRO A 188 31.29 27.15 0.34
CA PRO A 188 29.88 27.15 -0.04
C PRO A 188 29.64 26.15 -1.16
N LEU A 189 28.54 25.39 -1.06
CA LEU A 189 28.18 24.37 -2.03
C LEU A 189 26.67 24.30 -2.18
N GLU A 190 26.19 24.24 -3.43
CA GLU A 190 24.78 24.01 -3.71
C GLU A 190 24.54 22.54 -4.09
N MET A 191 23.69 21.86 -3.34
CA MET A 191 23.27 20.49 -3.65
C MET A 191 21.79 20.30 -3.40
N LYS A 192 21.18 19.28 -4.01
CA LYS A 192 19.80 18.93 -3.70
C LYS A 192 19.75 18.20 -2.35
N ASP A 193 18.69 18.42 -1.60
CA ASP A 193 18.43 17.69 -0.36
C ASP A 193 18.27 16.17 -0.56
N SER A 194 17.94 15.74 -1.80
CA SER A 194 17.91 14.34 -2.23
C SER A 194 19.29 13.70 -2.42
N CYS A 195 20.35 14.51 -2.58
CA CYS A 195 21.70 13.99 -2.78
C CYS A 195 22.19 13.19 -1.57
N THR A 196 22.93 12.13 -1.83
CA THR A 196 23.61 11.29 -0.85
C THR A 196 24.90 11.91 -0.36
N VAL A 197 25.33 11.50 0.83
CA VAL A 197 26.62 11.92 1.40
C VAL A 197 27.78 11.41 0.53
N ASN A 198 27.64 10.25 -0.11
CA ASN A 198 28.61 9.79 -1.11
C ASN A 198 28.69 10.72 -2.33
N GLU A 199 27.55 11.19 -2.85
CA GLU A 199 27.54 12.16 -3.95
C GLU A 199 28.19 13.50 -3.54
N LEU A 200 27.94 13.98 -2.32
CA LEU A 200 28.63 15.15 -1.74
C LEU A 200 30.15 14.93 -1.70
N ARG A 201 30.60 13.76 -1.22
CA ARG A 201 32.01 13.37 -1.20
C ARG A 201 32.61 13.38 -2.60
N GLN A 202 31.95 12.73 -3.57
CA GLN A 202 32.41 12.68 -4.95
C GLN A 202 32.46 14.07 -5.59
N LEU A 203 31.53 14.98 -5.24
CA LEU A 203 31.54 16.35 -5.72
C LEU A 203 32.73 17.15 -5.16
N LEU A 204 33.05 16.98 -3.87
CA LEU A 204 34.18 17.66 -3.23
C LEU A 204 35.54 17.10 -3.71
N LEU A 205 35.64 15.78 -3.92
CA LEU A 205 36.84 15.13 -4.46
C LEU A 205 37.00 15.39 -5.97
N GLY A 206 35.93 15.23 -6.72
CA GLY A 206 35.89 15.43 -8.17
C GLY A 206 36.07 16.88 -8.59
N GLY A 207 35.60 17.82 -7.77
CA GLY A 207 35.86 19.25 -7.92
C GLY A 207 37.28 19.68 -7.55
N LYS A 208 38.15 18.75 -7.10
CA LYS A 208 39.48 19.03 -6.51
C LYS A 208 39.45 20.01 -5.33
N ILE A 209 38.30 20.12 -4.66
CA ILE A 209 38.10 21.01 -3.52
C ILE A 209 38.74 20.38 -2.29
N LEU A 210 38.61 19.07 -2.13
CA LEU A 210 39.29 18.29 -1.10
C LEU A 210 40.34 17.35 -1.73
N PRO A 211 41.48 17.11 -1.06
CA PRO A 211 42.46 16.09 -1.45
C PRO A 211 41.83 14.68 -1.54
N MET A 212 42.48 13.75 -2.24
CA MET A 212 42.04 12.34 -2.26
C MET A 212 42.43 11.66 -0.95
N ASP A 213 41.53 11.72 0.03
CA ASP A 213 41.65 11.05 1.33
C ASP A 213 40.26 10.56 1.80
N ASP A 214 40.27 9.78 2.88
CA ASP A 214 39.07 9.43 3.60
C ASP A 214 38.60 10.58 4.50
N TYR A 215 37.30 10.88 4.40
CA TYR A 215 36.67 11.97 5.13
C TYR A 215 35.43 11.51 5.88
N LEU A 216 35.20 12.13 7.04
CA LEU A 216 33.98 12.01 7.81
C LEU A 216 33.20 13.32 7.71
N PHE A 217 31.94 13.19 7.33
CA PHE A 217 30.98 14.29 7.33
C PHE A 217 30.17 14.26 8.62
N ILE A 218 30.04 15.40 9.28
CA ILE A 218 29.32 15.54 10.54
C ILE A 218 28.32 16.68 10.43
N HIS A 219 27.08 16.41 10.81
CA HIS A 219 25.98 17.37 10.84
C HIS A 219 25.26 17.28 12.18
N LYS A 220 25.01 18.41 12.86
CA LYS A 220 24.34 18.46 14.19
C LYS A 220 24.90 17.40 15.17
N GLN A 221 26.24 17.32 15.28
CA GLN A 221 27.00 16.37 16.11
C GLN A 221 26.82 14.88 15.76
N ARG A 222 26.25 14.56 14.59
CA ARG A 222 26.07 13.19 14.12
C ARG A 222 26.91 12.93 12.89
N ILE A 223 27.58 11.79 12.89
CA ILE A 223 28.32 11.30 11.72
C ILE A 223 27.31 10.93 10.64
N MET A 224 27.51 11.52 9.47
CA MET A 224 26.68 11.27 8.30
C MET A 224 27.09 9.96 7.64
N ARG A 225 26.10 9.17 7.22
CA ARG A 225 26.27 7.89 6.54
C ARG A 225 26.28 8.11 5.04
N ASP A 226 27.26 7.51 4.35
CA ASP A 226 27.47 7.66 2.90
C ASP A 226 26.25 7.25 2.06
N ASN A 227 25.53 6.20 2.47
CA ASN A 227 24.37 5.66 1.77
C ASN A 227 23.05 6.41 2.06
N CYS A 228 23.10 7.48 2.85
CA CYS A 228 21.92 8.27 3.24
C CYS A 228 21.97 9.67 2.60
N SER A 229 20.80 10.23 2.30
CA SER A 229 20.68 11.58 1.74
C SER A 229 20.84 12.70 2.77
N LEU A 230 21.15 13.91 2.31
CA LEU A 230 21.22 15.10 3.16
C LEU A 230 19.90 15.32 3.92
N ARG A 231 18.76 15.11 3.25
CA ARG A 231 17.43 15.12 3.91
C ARG A 231 17.26 14.06 5.00
N TRP A 232 17.90 12.88 4.87
CA TRP A 232 17.84 11.84 5.89
C TRP A 232 18.59 12.26 7.16
N HIS A 233 19.65 13.06 6.99
CA HIS A 233 20.41 13.67 8.08
C HIS A 233 19.80 14.98 8.60
N GLY A 234 18.64 15.39 8.08
CA GLY A 234 17.92 16.60 8.49
C GLY A 234 18.67 17.89 8.18
N VAL A 235 19.44 17.91 7.08
CA VAL A 235 20.18 19.08 6.60
C VAL A 235 19.20 20.05 5.94
N GLU A 236 19.20 21.29 6.43
CA GLU A 236 18.35 22.37 5.94
C GLU A 236 19.16 23.40 5.14
N ASP A 237 18.48 24.39 4.53
CA ASP A 237 19.14 25.43 3.76
C ASP A 237 19.95 26.35 4.67
N GLY A 238 21.23 26.56 4.35
CA GLY A 238 22.18 27.33 5.15
C GLY A 238 22.88 26.54 6.26
N ASP A 239 22.56 25.25 6.45
CA ASP A 239 23.17 24.45 7.52
C ASP A 239 24.68 24.20 7.26
N PRO A 240 25.53 24.30 8.31
CA PRO A 240 26.95 23.98 8.20
C PRO A 240 27.19 22.46 8.31
N LEU A 241 28.05 21.94 7.43
CA LEU A 241 28.53 20.56 7.45
C LEU A 241 30.01 20.53 7.81
N TYR A 242 30.39 19.75 8.81
CA TYR A 242 31.78 19.65 9.24
C TYR A 242 32.47 18.47 8.59
N VAL A 243 33.69 18.68 8.08
CA VAL A 243 34.49 17.66 7.43
C VAL A 243 35.81 17.46 8.17
N PHE A 244 36.05 16.20 8.53
CA PHE A 244 37.26 15.75 9.19
C PHE A 244 37.95 14.69 8.35
N LYS A 245 39.28 14.74 8.29
CA LYS A 245 40.08 13.68 7.67
C LYS A 245 40.12 12.47 8.62
N GLY A 246 39.72 11.29 8.13
CA GLY A 246 39.74 10.06 8.91
C GLY A 246 38.76 9.00 8.41
N THR A 247 38.94 7.78 8.88
CA THR A 247 38.02 6.65 8.69
C THR A 247 37.46 6.22 10.04
N ILE A 248 36.22 5.73 10.05
CA ILE A 248 35.68 5.02 11.22
C ILE A 248 36.06 3.56 11.04
N SER A 249 37.18 3.14 11.60
CA SER A 249 37.44 1.72 11.79
C SER A 249 36.61 1.24 12.98
N ARG A 250 35.57 0.45 12.70
CA ARG A 250 34.87 -0.29 13.73
C ARG A 250 35.79 -1.45 14.14
N SER A 251 36.80 -1.16 14.96
CA SER A 251 37.63 -2.16 15.62
C SER A 251 36.76 -2.87 16.66
N GLY A 252 36.05 -3.90 16.20
CA GLY A 252 35.44 -4.87 17.09
C GLY A 252 36.48 -5.90 17.48
N ASN A 253 36.92 -5.85 18.73
CA ASN A 253 37.37 -7.01 19.49
C ASN A 253 36.59 -7.01 20.80
#